data_AF-C8X7U7-F1
#
_entry.id   AF-C8X7U7-F1
#
_cell.length_a   1.000
_cell.length_b   1.000
_cell.length_c   1.000
_cell.angle_alpha   90.00
_cell.angle_beta   90.00
_cell.angle_gamma   90.00
#
_symmetry.space_group_name_H-M   'P 1'
#
loop_
_entity.id
_entity.type
_entity.pdbx_description
1 polymer ?
#
loop_
_entity_poly.entity_id
_entity_poly.type
_entity_poly.pdbx_seq_one_letter_code
_entity_poly.pdbx_strand_id
1 'polypeptide(L)'
;MSTPTITDADTRPQRRRVAALVVALLTISLSVVLAPSAAAVPAGYRPNGCTFSPDRGVVPVYYDFKEACNAHDYCYDDLWYGGGENGRAACDTYFVNRMSGWCNNYYRAWYLSVQRAQCGGVAQAYYRAVRLFGGPYFNNPNLN
;
A
#
# COMPACT_ATOMS: atom_id res chain seq x y z
N MET A 1 66.06 9.08 -26.21
CA MET A 1 67.10 9.61 -25.31
C MET A 1 66.98 11.12 -25.37
N SER A 2 66.33 11.74 -24.38
CA SER A 2 66.19 13.20 -24.28
C SER A 2 66.27 13.59 -22.80
N THR A 3 67.20 14.48 -22.52
CA THR A 3 67.64 15.01 -21.22
C THR A 3 66.68 16.10 -20.66
N PRO A 4 66.84 16.48 -19.37
CA PRO A 4 65.85 17.19 -18.54
C PRO A 4 66.13 18.70 -18.42
N THR A 5 65.19 19.51 -17.89
CA THR A 5 65.39 20.76 -17.09
C THR A 5 63.99 21.20 -16.57
N ILE A 6 63.57 21.10 -15.29
CA ILE A 6 63.90 21.83 -14.04
C ILE A 6 63.55 23.34 -14.03
N THR A 7 62.44 23.65 -13.33
CA THR A 7 62.14 24.79 -12.42
C THR A 7 62.27 26.23 -12.94
N ASP A 8 61.62 27.27 -12.43
CA ASP A 8 60.71 27.46 -11.29
C ASP A 8 59.90 28.75 -11.49
N ALA A 9 58.83 28.85 -10.70
CA ALA A 9 58.28 30.05 -10.07
C ALA A 9 57.76 31.22 -10.93
N ASP A 10 56.44 31.45 -10.85
CA ASP A 10 55.99 32.76 -10.37
C ASP A 10 54.81 32.63 -9.39
N THR A 11 54.92 33.45 -8.36
CA THR A 11 54.17 33.63 -7.14
C THR A 11 52.71 34.11 -7.31
N ARG A 12 51.85 33.56 -6.43
CA ARG A 12 50.53 34.04 -5.91
C ARG A 12 50.05 35.45 -6.34
N PRO A 13 48.72 35.67 -6.51
CA PRO A 13 47.79 35.49 -5.39
C PRO A 13 46.40 34.93 -5.70
N GLN A 14 46.05 33.99 -4.83
CA GLN A 14 44.72 33.53 -4.46
C GLN A 14 43.77 34.72 -4.17
N ARG A 15 42.85 35.01 -5.09
CA ARG A 15 41.64 35.79 -4.80
C ARG A 15 40.41 34.99 -5.24
N ARG A 16 39.80 34.36 -4.24
CA ARG A 16 38.45 33.79 -4.27
C ARG A 16 37.47 34.82 -4.84
N ARG A 17 36.76 34.47 -5.92
CA ARG A 17 35.38 34.94 -6.19
C ARG A 17 34.60 33.80 -6.84
N VAL A 18 33.80 33.15 -6.02
CA VAL A 18 32.77 32.17 -6.42
C VAL A 18 31.65 32.94 -7.11
N ALA A 19 31.40 32.68 -8.40
CA ALA A 19 30.21 33.05 -9.15
C ALA A 19 30.33 32.40 -10.54
N ALA A 20 29.38 31.68 -11.12
CA ALA A 20 28.02 31.36 -10.77
C ALA A 20 27.73 29.99 -11.40
N LEU A 21 27.13 29.06 -10.64
CA LEU A 21 26.66 27.81 -11.21
C LEU A 21 25.45 28.11 -12.08
N VAL A 22 25.59 27.81 -13.36
CA VAL A 22 24.52 27.83 -14.36
C VAL A 22 23.36 26.99 -13.85
N VAL A 23 22.18 27.61 -13.80
CA VAL A 23 20.90 27.06 -13.41
C VAL A 23 20.58 25.87 -14.34
N ALA A 24 20.93 24.67 -13.90
CA ALA A 24 20.38 23.44 -14.46
C ALA A 24 18.92 23.37 -14.01
N LEU A 25 18.01 23.57 -14.97
CA LEU A 25 16.56 23.43 -14.83
C LEU A 25 16.22 22.01 -14.34
N LEU A 26 16.17 21.86 -13.03
CA LEU A 26 15.54 20.76 -12.33
C LEU A 26 14.03 20.96 -12.40
N THR A 27 13.38 20.41 -13.43
CA THR A 27 11.94 20.12 -13.37
C THR A 27 11.75 18.95 -12.42
N ILE A 28 11.87 19.20 -11.11
CA ILE A 28 11.33 18.29 -10.10
C ILE A 28 9.83 18.47 -10.18
N SER A 29 9.17 17.60 -10.95
CA SER A 29 7.73 17.39 -10.87
C SER A 29 7.44 16.89 -9.45
N LEU A 30 7.12 17.84 -8.57
CA LEU A 30 6.60 17.57 -7.25
C LEU A 30 5.17 17.05 -7.43
N SER A 31 5.04 15.77 -7.75
CA SER A 31 3.79 15.04 -7.57
C SER A 31 3.56 14.95 -6.06
N VAL A 32 2.87 15.94 -5.50
CA VAL A 32 2.28 15.81 -4.17
C VAL A 32 1.30 14.66 -4.28
N VAL A 33 1.72 13.48 -3.82
CA VAL A 33 0.79 12.38 -3.58
C VAL A 33 -0.05 12.84 -2.40
N LEU A 34 -1.26 13.34 -2.68
CA LEU A 34 -2.28 13.46 -1.65
C LEU A 34 -2.57 12.04 -1.19
N ALA A 35 -1.90 11.63 -0.11
CA ALA A 35 -2.33 10.46 0.63
C ALA A 35 -3.77 10.75 1.06
N PRO A 36 -4.75 9.87 0.78
CA PRO A 36 -6.05 10.02 1.39
C PRO A 36 -5.83 10.00 2.91
N SER A 37 -6.19 11.10 3.57
CA SER A 37 -6.28 11.14 5.02
C SER A 37 -7.17 9.96 5.41
N ALA A 38 -6.69 9.09 6.29
CA ALA A 38 -7.55 8.10 6.91
C ALA A 38 -8.71 8.88 7.52
N ALA A 39 -9.91 8.73 6.95
CA ALA A 39 -11.11 9.27 7.56
C ALA A 39 -11.11 8.76 9.00
N ALA A 40 -11.22 9.68 9.96
CA ALA A 40 -11.36 9.29 11.34
C ALA A 40 -12.65 8.48 11.44
N VAL A 41 -12.52 7.20 11.80
CA VAL A 41 -13.64 6.29 12.01
C VAL A 41 -14.68 6.98 12.92
N PRO A 42 -15.96 7.03 12.54
CA PRO A 42 -17.01 7.58 13.38
C PRO A 42 -16.97 6.95 14.76
N ALA A 43 -17.09 7.77 15.82
CA ALA A 43 -17.15 7.29 17.18
C ALA A 43 -18.42 6.44 17.37
N GLY A 44 -18.30 5.11 17.27
CA GLY A 44 -19.39 4.17 17.54
C GLY A 44 -19.37 2.88 16.72
N TYR A 45 -18.85 2.91 15.49
CA TYR A 45 -18.78 1.70 14.67
C TYR A 45 -17.67 0.76 15.15
N ARG A 46 -18.00 -0.52 15.36
CA ARG A 46 -17.04 -1.55 15.77
C ARG A 46 -16.98 -2.60 14.67
N PRO A 47 -15.82 -2.80 14.02
CA PRO A 47 -15.68 -3.85 13.04
C PRO A 47 -15.86 -5.21 13.72
N ASN A 48 -16.55 -6.12 13.03
CA ASN A 48 -16.79 -7.49 13.51
C ASN A 48 -15.72 -8.45 12.93
N GLY A 49 -14.95 -8.00 11.94
CA GLY A 49 -13.94 -8.77 11.25
C GLY A 49 -14.58 -9.75 10.30
N CYS A 50 -14.03 -10.96 10.18
CA CYS A 50 -14.44 -11.85 9.10
C CYS A 50 -15.70 -12.67 9.44
N THR A 51 -16.73 -12.13 10.11
CA THR A 51 -17.85 -12.83 10.79
C THR A 51 -18.37 -14.16 10.20
N PHE A 52 -18.47 -14.28 8.88
CA PHE A 52 -18.94 -15.51 8.20
C PHE A 52 -17.81 -16.44 7.73
N SER A 53 -16.60 -16.21 8.21
CA SER A 53 -15.36 -16.89 7.84
C SER A 53 -14.33 -16.78 8.97
N PRO A 54 -13.25 -17.57 8.94
CA PRO A 54 -12.21 -17.42 9.95
C PRO A 54 -11.45 -16.10 9.83
N ASP A 55 -11.25 -15.36 10.92
CA ASP A 55 -10.27 -14.25 10.93
C ASP A 55 -8.85 -14.74 10.59
N ARG A 56 -8.55 -15.96 11.01
CA ARG A 56 -7.26 -16.64 10.87
C ARG A 56 -7.49 -18.11 10.51
N GLY A 57 -6.56 -18.69 9.77
CA GLY A 57 -6.59 -20.11 9.48
C GLY A 57 -5.20 -20.67 9.21
N VAL A 58 -5.10 -22.00 9.11
CA VAL A 58 -3.86 -22.72 8.82
C VAL A 58 -3.96 -23.63 7.59
N VAL A 59 -5.15 -23.73 6.98
CA VAL A 59 -5.42 -24.54 5.80
C VAL A 59 -5.86 -23.62 4.66
N PRO A 60 -5.27 -23.75 3.45
CA PRO A 60 -4.14 -24.61 3.08
C PRO A 60 -2.80 -24.12 3.64
N VAL A 61 -2.72 -22.86 4.11
CA VAL A 61 -1.55 -22.25 4.74
C VAL A 61 -2.00 -21.32 5.85
N TYR A 62 -1.07 -20.85 6.67
CA TYR A 62 -1.36 -19.83 7.67
C TYR A 62 -1.76 -18.49 7.05
N TYR A 63 -2.85 -17.90 7.55
CA TYR A 63 -3.25 -16.53 7.24
C TYR A 63 -3.83 -15.81 8.46
N ASP A 64 -3.67 -14.48 8.49
CA ASP A 64 -4.38 -13.57 9.38
C ASP A 64 -4.97 -12.43 8.57
N PHE A 65 -6.29 -12.46 8.38
CA PHE A 65 -7.03 -11.47 7.61
C PHE A 65 -7.89 -10.55 8.48
N LYS A 66 -7.75 -10.61 9.82
CA LYS A 66 -8.58 -9.78 10.73
C LYS A 66 -8.53 -8.31 10.38
N GLU A 67 -7.34 -7.75 10.18
CA GLU A 67 -7.18 -6.34 9.86
C GLU A 67 -7.76 -5.97 8.50
N ALA A 68 -7.69 -6.88 7.52
CA ALA A 68 -8.30 -6.67 6.21
C ALA A 68 -9.83 -6.68 6.28
N CYS A 69 -10.42 -7.57 7.09
CA CYS A 69 -11.87 -7.61 7.32
C CYS A 69 -12.35 -6.36 8.08
N ASN A 70 -11.66 -5.97 9.16
CA ASN A 70 -12.02 -4.74 9.88
C ASN A 70 -11.97 -3.51 8.96
N ALA A 71 -11.00 -3.47 8.05
CA ALA A 71 -10.89 -2.45 7.03
C ALA A 71 -12.04 -2.46 6.01
N HIS A 72 -12.56 -3.64 5.66
CA HIS A 72 -13.69 -3.80 4.76
C HIS A 72 -14.98 -3.32 5.44
N ASP A 73 -15.16 -3.66 6.71
CA ASP A 73 -16.25 -3.19 7.55
C ASP A 73 -16.32 -1.65 7.59
N TYR A 74 -15.19 -0.99 7.89
CA TYR A 74 -15.14 0.48 7.84
C TYR A 74 -15.42 1.05 6.45
N CYS A 75 -14.96 0.39 5.38
CA CYS A 75 -15.23 0.84 4.02
C CYS A 75 -16.72 0.82 3.68
N TYR A 76 -17.42 -0.23 4.15
CA TYR A 76 -18.86 -0.37 3.99
C TYR A 76 -19.63 0.65 4.83
N ASP A 77 -19.24 0.86 6.08
CA ASP A 77 -19.91 1.80 7.00
C ASP A 77 -19.76 3.26 6.54
N ASP A 78 -18.53 3.68 6.25
CA ASP A 78 -18.21 5.05 5.91
C ASP A 78 -18.40 5.37 4.41
N LEU A 79 -18.72 4.35 3.60
CA LEU A 79 -18.85 4.46 2.15
C LEU A 79 -17.65 5.17 1.50
N TRP A 80 -16.42 4.75 1.81
CA TRP A 80 -15.17 5.43 1.35
C TRP A 80 -15.10 5.70 -0.15
N TYR A 81 -15.76 4.86 -0.96
CA TYR A 81 -15.79 4.97 -2.42
C TYR A 81 -17.17 5.35 -2.97
N GLY A 82 -18.03 5.92 -2.12
CA GLY A 82 -19.40 6.30 -2.43
C GLY A 82 -20.39 5.14 -2.31
N GLY A 83 -21.69 5.45 -2.44
CA GLY A 83 -22.76 4.47 -2.43
C GLY A 83 -22.93 3.70 -3.75
N GLY A 84 -23.76 2.66 -3.71
CA GLY A 84 -24.06 1.80 -4.85
C GLY A 84 -22.97 0.79 -5.22
N GLU A 85 -23.23 0.03 -6.29
CA GLU A 85 -22.43 -1.14 -6.65
C GLU A 85 -20.96 -0.82 -6.98
N ASN A 86 -20.68 0.36 -7.56
CA ASN A 86 -19.31 0.77 -7.84
C ASN A 86 -18.50 1.02 -6.57
N GLY A 87 -19.10 1.67 -5.56
CA GLY A 87 -18.45 1.90 -4.27
C GLY A 87 -18.23 0.58 -3.52
N ARG A 88 -19.22 -0.31 -3.55
CA ARG A 88 -19.09 -1.66 -3.00
C ARG A 88 -17.95 -2.44 -3.65
N ALA A 89 -17.90 -2.45 -4.99
CA ALA A 89 -16.86 -3.13 -5.74
C ALA A 89 -15.46 -2.57 -5.44
N ALA A 90 -15.35 -1.25 -5.21
CA ALA A 90 -14.11 -0.62 -4.80
C ALA A 90 -13.69 -1.04 -3.37
N CYS A 91 -14.63 -1.11 -2.42
CA CYS A 91 -14.38 -1.67 -1.09
C CYS A 91 -13.93 -3.14 -1.15
N ASP A 92 -14.59 -3.96 -1.94
CA ASP A 92 -14.26 -5.38 -2.11
C ASP A 92 -12.88 -5.57 -2.77
N THR A 93 -12.56 -4.73 -3.76
CA THR A 93 -11.24 -4.71 -4.40
C THR A 93 -10.15 -4.30 -3.41
N TYR A 94 -10.44 -3.29 -2.59
CA TYR A 94 -9.53 -2.84 -1.55
C TYR A 94 -9.27 -3.92 -0.48
N PHE A 95 -10.31 -4.65 -0.10
CA PHE A 95 -10.24 -5.78 0.82
C PHE A 95 -9.31 -6.88 0.31
N VAL A 96 -9.49 -7.35 -0.93
CA VAL A 96 -8.62 -8.39 -1.50
C VAL A 96 -7.17 -7.94 -1.66
N ASN A 97 -6.96 -6.66 -1.97
CA ASN A 97 -5.61 -6.08 -2.06
C ASN A 97 -4.92 -6.08 -0.69
N ARG A 98 -5.64 -5.80 0.40
CA ARG A 98 -5.10 -5.87 1.76
C ARG A 98 -4.74 -7.28 2.18
N MET A 99 -5.63 -8.25 1.96
CA MET A 99 -5.33 -9.66 2.23
C MET A 99 -4.13 -10.15 1.40
N SER A 100 -4.10 -9.81 0.11
CA SER A 100 -2.97 -10.15 -0.78
C SER A 100 -1.67 -9.50 -0.32
N GLY A 101 -1.74 -8.25 0.14
CA GLY A 101 -0.62 -7.53 0.75
C GLY A 101 -0.10 -8.24 2.00
N TRP A 102 -0.98 -8.69 2.88
CA TRP A 102 -0.61 -9.50 4.04
C TRP A 102 0.12 -10.78 3.61
N CYS A 103 -0.43 -11.52 2.63
CA CYS A 103 0.18 -12.74 2.10
C CYS A 103 1.59 -12.48 1.54
N ASN A 104 1.76 -11.39 0.79
CA ASN A 104 3.04 -11.00 0.21
C ASN A 104 4.09 -10.67 1.28
N ASN A 105 3.68 -9.99 2.34
CA ASN A 105 4.57 -9.61 3.44
C ASN A 105 4.96 -10.80 4.31
N TYR A 106 3.98 -11.64 4.68
CA TYR A 106 4.22 -12.81 5.53
C TYR A 106 5.07 -13.86 4.81
N TYR A 107 4.75 -14.16 3.54
CA TYR A 107 5.48 -15.10 2.69
C TYR A 107 6.46 -14.40 1.74
N ARG A 108 7.20 -13.41 2.24
CA ARG A 108 8.12 -12.59 1.42
C ARG A 108 9.35 -13.34 0.88
N ALA A 109 9.76 -14.41 1.55
CA ALA A 109 10.93 -15.18 1.14
C ALA A 109 10.67 -15.85 -0.23
N TRP A 110 11.68 -15.86 -1.10
CA TRP A 110 11.52 -16.35 -2.47
C TRP A 110 11.11 -17.84 -2.52
N TYR A 111 11.62 -18.65 -1.59
CA TYR A 111 11.31 -20.08 -1.47
C TYR A 111 9.92 -20.36 -0.86
N LEU A 112 9.22 -19.34 -0.35
CA LEU A 112 7.84 -19.44 0.15
C LEU A 112 6.79 -19.02 -0.89
N SER A 113 7.15 -19.03 -2.17
CA SER A 113 6.28 -18.62 -3.28
C SER A 113 4.99 -19.43 -3.37
N VAL A 114 5.06 -20.73 -3.08
CA VAL A 114 3.89 -21.63 -3.07
C VAL A 114 2.91 -21.23 -1.98
N GLN A 115 3.40 -20.99 -0.75
CA GLN A 115 2.54 -20.58 0.35
C GLN A 115 1.93 -19.19 0.11
N ARG A 116 2.71 -18.27 -0.47
CA ARG A 116 2.21 -16.96 -0.90
C ARG A 116 1.07 -17.09 -1.91
N ALA A 117 1.20 -17.97 -2.90
CA ALA A 117 0.16 -18.23 -3.88
C ALA A 117 -1.09 -18.87 -3.26
N GLN A 118 -0.92 -19.84 -2.35
CA GLN A 118 -2.01 -20.46 -1.62
C GLN A 118 -2.77 -19.46 -0.73
N CYS A 119 -2.04 -18.61 0.00
CA CYS A 119 -2.62 -17.51 0.78
C CYS A 119 -3.39 -16.53 -0.11
N GLY A 120 -2.82 -16.14 -1.26
CA GLY A 120 -3.51 -15.33 -2.26
C GLY A 120 -4.79 -15.99 -2.81
N GLY A 121 -4.79 -17.32 -2.94
CA GLY A 121 -5.98 -18.10 -3.27
C GLY A 121 -7.08 -17.99 -2.21
N VAL A 122 -6.72 -18.04 -0.93
CA VAL A 122 -7.68 -17.80 0.18
C VAL A 122 -8.22 -16.36 0.10
N ALA A 123 -7.37 -15.36 -0.09
CA ALA A 123 -7.79 -13.96 -0.26
C ALA A 123 -8.81 -13.78 -1.39
N GLN A 124 -8.60 -14.46 -2.53
CA GLN A 124 -9.54 -14.47 -3.64
C GLN A 124 -10.87 -15.16 -3.32
N ALA A 125 -10.87 -16.19 -2.48
CA ALA A 125 -12.10 -16.83 -2.02
C ALA A 125 -12.94 -15.87 -1.15
N TYR A 126 -12.30 -15.13 -0.24
CA TYR A 126 -12.94 -14.11 0.59
C TYR A 126 -13.52 -12.99 -0.27
N TYR A 127 -12.75 -12.50 -1.25
CA TYR A 127 -13.21 -11.53 -2.23
C TYR A 127 -14.49 -12.01 -2.95
N ARG A 128 -14.46 -13.22 -3.53
CA ARG A 128 -15.62 -13.77 -4.22
C ARG A 128 -16.84 -13.88 -3.30
N ALA A 129 -16.64 -14.28 -2.05
CA ALA A 129 -17.70 -14.35 -1.06
C ALA A 129 -18.35 -12.98 -0.81
N VAL A 130 -17.58 -11.91 -0.58
CA VAL A 130 -18.16 -10.56 -0.38
C VAL A 130 -18.77 -10.00 -1.66
N ARG A 131 -18.23 -10.33 -2.84
CA ARG A 131 -18.86 -9.96 -4.13
C ARG A 131 -20.24 -10.58 -4.30
N LEU A 132 -20.41 -11.84 -3.87
CA LEU A 132 -21.67 -12.60 -3.98
C LEU A 132 -22.68 -12.26 -2.88
N PHE A 133 -22.22 -12.12 -1.63
CA PHE A 133 -23.10 -12.08 -0.45
C PHE A 133 -23.04 -10.76 0.33
N GLY A 134 -22.10 -9.86 0.01
CA GLY A 134 -21.86 -8.62 0.75
C GLY A 134 -22.83 -7.48 0.45
N GLY A 135 -23.70 -7.61 -0.56
CA GLY A 135 -24.62 -6.54 -0.97
C GLY A 135 -25.54 -6.02 0.15
N PRO A 136 -26.24 -6.89 0.90
CA PRO A 136 -27.10 -6.47 2.01
C PRO A 136 -26.35 -5.66 3.09
N TYR A 137 -25.13 -6.08 3.45
CA TYR A 137 -24.30 -5.42 4.46
C TYR A 137 -23.77 -4.07 4.00
N PHE A 138 -23.43 -3.93 2.71
CA PHE A 138 -23.04 -2.64 2.13
C PHE A 138 -24.19 -1.63 2.13
N ASN A 139 -25.41 -2.08 1.79
CA ASN A 139 -26.58 -1.21 1.73
C ASN A 139 -27.17 -0.89 3.11
N ASN A 140 -26.85 -1.71 4.11
CA ASN A 140 -27.26 -1.51 5.50
C ASN A 140 -26.15 -2.00 6.45
N PRO A 141 -25.20 -1.12 6.83
CA PRO A 141 -24.09 -1.46 7.72
C PRO A 141 -24.53 -1.97 9.10
N ASN A 142 -25.77 -1.71 9.52
CA ASN A 142 -26.32 -2.20 10.80
C ASN A 142 -26.60 -3.71 10.82
N LEU A 143 -26.41 -4.41 9.70
CA LEU A 143 -26.49 -5.88 9.63
C LEU A 143 -25.18 -6.58 9.99
N ASN A 144 -24.07 -5.83 10.12
CA ASN A 144 -22.78 -6.35 10.56
C ASN A 144 -22.76 -6.61 12.07
#